data_AF-A0A349VHA8-F1
#
_entry.id   AF-A0A349VHA8-F1
#
_cell.length_a   1.000
_cell.length_b   1.000
_cell.length_c   1.000
_cell.angle_alpha   90.00
_cell.angle_beta   90.00
_cell.angle_gamma   90.00
#
_symmetry.space_group_name_H-M   'P 1'
#
loop_
_entity.id
_entity.type
_entity.pdbx_description
1 polymer ?
#
loop_
_entity_poly.entity_id
_entity_poly.type
_entity_poly.pdbx_seq_one_letter_code
_entity_poly.pdbx_strand_id
1 'polypeptide(L)'
;MRHFLPGFLFVGWLLLMVMPPFSLWMLRSSWLDELDSPNVQAEWNEFRDDMKKQSDRSGPVQHKIPKSPEPPLRVWLRDYFWLAVAAWGILGSALYGFFSVAVVGVTRSAVSSCAISTVRD
;
A
#
# COMPACT_ATOMS: atom_id res chain seq x y z
N MET A 1 9.86 -15.76 27.68
CA MET A 1 9.89 -14.79 26.54
C MET A 1 10.25 -15.43 25.19
N ARG A 2 11.21 -16.38 25.10
CA ARG A 2 11.69 -16.98 23.83
C ARG A 2 10.63 -17.63 22.91
N HIS A 3 9.57 -18.21 23.45
CA HIS A 3 8.48 -18.82 22.65
C HIS A 3 7.39 -17.83 22.23
N PHE A 4 7.27 -16.69 22.92
CA PHE A 4 6.22 -15.70 22.62
C PHE A 4 6.61 -14.76 21.49
N LEU A 5 7.91 -14.49 21.31
CA LEU A 5 8.40 -13.61 20.24
C LEU A 5 8.00 -14.07 18.82
N PRO A 6 8.20 -15.32 18.40
CA PRO A 6 7.77 -15.76 17.06
C PRO A 6 6.25 -15.72 16.90
N GLY A 7 5.48 -16.06 17.94
CA GLY A 7 4.02 -15.96 17.91
C GLY A 7 3.54 -14.51 17.76
N PHE A 8 4.19 -13.57 18.47
CA PHE A 8 3.88 -12.15 18.37
C PHE A 8 4.19 -11.59 16.96
N LEU A 9 5.34 -11.94 16.38
CA LEU A 9 5.69 -11.56 15.01
C LEU A 9 4.71 -12.15 13.99
N PHE A 10 4.25 -13.38 14.20
CA PHE A 10 3.26 -13.99 13.32
C PHE A 10 1.90 -13.28 13.39
N VAL A 11 1.42 -12.96 14.60
CA VAL A 11 0.17 -12.19 14.80
C VAL A 11 0.31 -10.79 14.20
N GLY A 12 1.44 -10.13 14.40
CA GLY A 12 1.74 -8.83 13.81
C GLY A 12 1.74 -8.87 12.29
N TRP A 13 2.35 -9.89 11.69
CA TRP A 13 2.31 -10.12 10.24
C TRP A 13 0.88 -10.34 9.74
N LEU A 14 0.09 -11.19 10.40
CA LEU A 14 -1.30 -11.42 10.03
C LEU A 14 -2.13 -10.14 10.07
N LEU A 15 -2.01 -9.36 11.14
CA LEU A 15 -2.70 -8.07 11.25
C LEU A 15 -2.28 -7.11 10.14
N LEU A 16 -0.99 -7.03 9.83
CA LEU A 16 -0.47 -6.18 8.76
C LEU A 16 -0.94 -6.63 7.36
N MET A 17 -1.07 -7.94 7.14
CA MET A 17 -1.52 -8.47 5.85
C MET A 17 -3.03 -8.31 5.67
N VAL A 18 -3.82 -8.43 6.74
CA VAL A 18 -5.29 -8.45 6.64
C VAL A 18 -5.90 -7.06 6.81
N MET A 19 -5.44 -6.25 7.77
CA MET A 19 -6.12 -4.99 8.09
C MET A 19 -6.20 -4.01 6.91
N PRO A 20 -5.11 -3.69 6.18
CA PRO A 20 -5.17 -2.68 5.12
C PRO A 20 -6.01 -3.10 3.90
N PRO A 21 -5.89 -4.33 3.36
CA PRO A 21 -6.80 -4.79 2.31
C PRO A 21 -8.26 -4.85 2.77
N PHE A 22 -8.50 -5.27 4.02
CA PHE A 22 -9.85 -5.36 4.56
C PHE A 22 -10.50 -3.99 4.73
N SER A 23 -9.77 -3.00 5.28
CA SER A 23 -10.29 -1.64 5.44
C SER A 23 -10.58 -0.98 4.10
N LEU A 24 -9.67 -1.13 3.13
CA LEU A 24 -9.89 -0.62 1.77
C LEU A 24 -11.09 -1.30 1.09
N TRP A 25 -11.25 -2.62 1.25
CA TRP A 25 -12.41 -3.33 0.70
C TRP A 25 -13.71 -2.81 1.32
N MET A 26 -13.75 -2.60 2.64
CA MET A 26 -14.96 -2.14 3.32
C MET A 26 -15.40 -0.73 2.87
N LEU A 27 -14.43 0.16 2.60
CA LEU A 27 -14.68 1.53 2.12
C LEU A 27 -14.86 1.62 0.60
N ARG A 28 -14.51 0.56 -0.13
CA ARG A 28 -14.46 0.54 -1.60
C ARG A 28 -15.79 0.88 -2.23
N SER A 29 -16.91 0.33 -1.74
CA SER A 29 -18.22 0.56 -2.34
C SER A 29 -18.65 2.01 -2.18
N SER A 30 -18.52 2.58 -0.97
CA SER A 30 -18.86 4.00 -0.73
C SER A 30 -18.06 4.95 -1.60
N TRP A 31 -16.76 4.68 -1.79
CA TRP A 31 -15.91 5.51 -2.65
C TRP A 31 -16.24 5.33 -4.12
N LEU A 32 -16.54 4.11 -4.56
CA LEU A 32 -16.95 3.88 -5.95
C LEU A 32 -18.29 4.57 -6.26
N ASP A 33 -19.24 4.57 -5.33
CA ASP A 33 -20.52 5.27 -5.48
C ASP A 33 -20.34 6.79 -5.58
N GLU A 34 -19.47 7.37 -4.74
CA GLU A 34 -19.14 8.80 -4.79
C GLU A 34 -18.44 9.17 -6.11
N LEU A 35 -17.51 8.32 -6.56
CA LEU A 35 -16.76 8.50 -7.81
C LEU A 35 -17.61 8.23 -9.07
N ASP A 36 -18.75 7.56 -8.93
CA ASP A 36 -19.73 7.37 -10.01
C ASP A 36 -20.63 8.60 -10.21
N SER A 37 -20.50 9.62 -9.34
CA SER A 37 -21.32 10.81 -9.43
C SER A 37 -21.08 11.58 -10.75
N PRO A 38 -22.15 12.11 -11.40
CA PRO A 38 -22.02 12.87 -12.64
C PRO A 38 -21.11 14.10 -12.51
N ASN A 39 -21.04 14.69 -11.30
CA ASN A 39 -20.18 15.85 -11.04
C ASN A 39 -18.70 15.49 -11.17
N VAL A 40 -18.26 14.38 -10.56
CA VAL A 40 -16.86 13.92 -10.64
C VAL A 40 -16.47 13.59 -12.09
N GLN A 41 -17.39 13.01 -12.87
CA GLN A 41 -17.15 12.76 -14.28
C GLN A 41 -17.07 14.07 -15.09
N ALA A 42 -17.89 15.07 -14.78
CA ALA A 42 -17.85 16.38 -15.43
C ALA A 42 -16.54 17.12 -15.14
N GLU A 43 -16.10 17.15 -13.89
CA GLU A 43 -14.80 17.72 -13.48
C GLU A 43 -13.63 17.02 -14.19
N TRP A 44 -13.69 15.69 -14.31
CA TRP A 44 -12.69 14.94 -15.06
C TRP A 44 -12.68 15.29 -16.56
N ASN A 45 -13.85 15.47 -17.16
CA ASN A 45 -13.96 15.86 -18.55
C ASN A 45 -13.41 17.29 -18.78
N GLU A 46 -13.74 18.24 -17.89
CA GLU A 46 -13.21 19.60 -17.94
C GLU A 46 -11.68 19.61 -17.85
N PHE A 47 -11.11 18.85 -16.90
CA PHE A 47 -9.67 18.68 -16.79
C PHE A 47 -9.03 18.14 -18.08
N ARG A 48 -9.65 17.13 -18.71
CA ARG A 48 -9.18 16.57 -19.98
C ARG A 48 -9.25 17.59 -21.12
N ASP A 49 -10.30 18.39 -21.18
CA ASP A 49 -10.49 19.42 -22.20
C ASP A 49 -9.47 20.55 -22.04
N ASP A 50 -9.16 20.94 -20.82
CA ASP A 50 -8.12 21.93 -20.54
C ASP A 50 -6.72 21.42 -20.88
N MET A 51 -6.42 20.15 -20.55
CA MET A 51 -5.19 19.49 -20.98
C MET A 51 -5.07 19.45 -22.51
N LYS A 52 -6.18 19.23 -23.23
CA LYS A 52 -6.21 19.29 -24.71
C LYS A 52 -5.89 20.68 -25.23
N LYS A 53 -6.53 21.73 -24.70
CA LYS A 53 -6.25 23.13 -25.08
C LYS A 53 -4.78 23.51 -24.83
N GLN A 54 -4.18 22.99 -23.77
CA GLN A 54 -2.76 23.22 -23.45
C GLN A 54 -1.82 22.44 -24.37
N SER A 55 -2.21 21.24 -24.81
CA SER A 55 -1.40 20.42 -25.71
C SER A 55 -1.36 20.92 -27.16
N ASP A 56 -2.43 21.59 -27.63
CA ASP A 56 -2.49 22.20 -28.98
C ASP A 56 -1.70 23.51 -29.09
N ARG A 57 -1.29 24.10 -27.97
CA ARG A 57 -0.35 25.23 -28.00
C ARG A 57 1.03 24.68 -28.31
N SER A 58 1.57 25.07 -29.47
CA SER A 58 2.90 24.68 -29.99
C SER A 58 4.07 25.24 -29.14
N GLY A 59 4.05 25.01 -27.84
CA GLY A 59 5.12 25.29 -26.90
C GLY A 59 6.07 24.11 -26.73
N PRO A 60 7.26 24.33 -26.14
CA PRO A 60 8.27 23.28 -25.96
C PRO A 60 7.85 22.15 -25.01
N VAL A 61 6.82 22.36 -24.19
CA VAL A 61 6.23 21.35 -23.30
C VAL A 61 4.85 20.98 -23.82
N GLN A 62 4.73 19.79 -24.40
CA GLN A 62 3.42 19.23 -24.77
C GLN A 62 2.87 18.42 -23.61
N HIS A 63 1.72 18.82 -23.08
CA HIS A 63 1.00 18.04 -22.09
C HIS A 63 0.34 16.83 -22.75
N LYS A 64 0.57 15.63 -22.21
CA LYS A 64 -0.07 14.41 -22.71
C LYS A 64 -1.52 14.37 -22.23
N ILE A 65 -2.46 14.34 -23.16
CA ILE A 65 -3.88 14.15 -22.84
C ILE A 65 -4.04 12.76 -22.19
N PRO A 66 -4.68 12.65 -21.02
CA PRO A 66 -4.96 11.36 -20.40
C PRO A 66 -5.70 10.44 -21.39
N LYS A 67 -5.43 9.13 -21.37
CA LYS A 67 -6.12 8.17 -22.26
C LYS A 67 -7.45 7.67 -21.69
N SER A 68 -7.57 7.63 -20.36
CA SER A 68 -8.74 7.07 -19.68
C SER A 68 -9.95 8.02 -19.74
N PRO A 69 -11.11 7.58 -20.27
CA PRO A 69 -12.34 8.37 -20.24
C PRO A 69 -12.90 8.51 -18.81
N GLU A 70 -12.58 7.58 -17.91
CA GLU A 70 -13.00 7.60 -16.51
C GLU A 70 -11.88 8.16 -15.60
N PRO A 71 -12.24 8.75 -14.45
CA PRO A 71 -11.28 9.16 -13.43
C PRO A 71 -10.35 8.00 -13.04
N PRO A 72 -9.03 8.23 -12.95
CA PRO A 72 -8.05 7.16 -12.74
C PRO A 72 -8.24 6.44 -11.40
N LEU A 73 -8.68 7.14 -10.35
CA LEU A 73 -8.96 6.56 -9.05
C LEU A 73 -10.12 5.55 -9.10
N ARG A 74 -11.17 5.85 -9.87
CA ARG A 74 -12.33 4.95 -10.09
C ARG A 74 -11.88 3.67 -10.78
N VAL A 75 -11.10 3.80 -11.87
CA VAL A 75 -10.53 2.67 -12.60
C VAL A 75 -9.63 1.83 -11.68
N TRP A 76 -8.78 2.46 -10.88
CA TRP A 76 -7.89 1.76 -9.96
C TRP A 76 -8.65 0.95 -8.91
N LEU A 77 -9.64 1.55 -8.26
CA LEU A 77 -10.48 0.88 -7.24
C LEU A 77 -11.34 -0.23 -7.86
N ARG A 78 -11.87 -0.05 -9.06
CA ARG A 78 -12.73 -1.04 -9.73
C ARG A 78 -11.93 -2.22 -10.27
N ASP A 79 -10.90 -1.94 -11.06
CA ASP A 79 -10.27 -2.94 -11.93
C ASP A 79 -8.93 -3.47 -11.37
N TYR A 80 -8.22 -2.68 -10.56
CA TYR A 80 -6.86 -2.99 -10.09
C TYR A 80 -6.74 -3.24 -8.58
N PHE A 81 -7.86 -3.27 -7.85
CA PHE A 81 -7.86 -3.52 -6.41
C PHE A 81 -7.10 -4.80 -6.03
N TRP A 82 -7.40 -5.93 -6.69
CA TRP A 82 -6.74 -7.20 -6.38
C TRP A 82 -5.26 -7.22 -6.76
N LEU A 83 -4.87 -6.46 -7.78
CA LEU A 83 -3.45 -6.28 -8.11
C LEU A 83 -2.72 -5.55 -6.97
N ALA A 84 -3.35 -4.52 -6.38
CA ALA A 84 -2.80 -3.83 -5.22
C ALA A 84 -2.71 -4.75 -3.99
N VAL A 85 -3.73 -5.58 -3.74
CA VAL A 85 -3.72 -6.57 -2.64
C VAL A 85 -2.59 -7.60 -2.83
N ALA A 86 -2.40 -8.10 -4.07
CA ALA A 86 -1.33 -9.03 -4.37
C ALA A 86 0.07 -8.39 -4.16
N ALA A 87 0.26 -7.18 -4.67
CA ALA A 87 1.50 -6.44 -4.48
C ALA A 87 1.79 -6.15 -3.00
N TRP A 88 0.76 -5.76 -2.23
CA TRP A 88 0.83 -5.59 -0.78
C TRP A 88 1.26 -6.87 -0.07
N GLY A 89 0.62 -7.99 -0.41
CA GLY A 89 0.94 -9.30 0.16
C GLY A 89 2.38 -9.72 -0.09
N ILE A 90 2.86 -9.58 -1.34
CA ILE A 90 4.21 -9.97 -1.72
C ILE A 90 5.27 -9.07 -1.07
N LEU A 91 5.17 -7.76 -1.30
CA LEU A 91 6.18 -6.81 -0.83
C LEU A 91 6.15 -6.67 0.70
N GLY A 92 4.95 -6.61 1.28
CA GLY A 92 4.76 -6.54 2.72
C GLY A 92 5.29 -7.79 3.42
N SER A 93 5.05 -8.98 2.87
CA SER A 93 5.61 -10.21 3.44
C SER A 93 7.12 -10.29 3.32
N ALA A 94 7.70 -9.92 2.17
CA ALA A 94 9.14 -9.91 1.98
C ALA A 94 9.83 -8.97 2.98
N LEU A 95 9.33 -7.74 3.11
CA LEU A 95 9.88 -6.74 4.01
C LEU A 95 9.71 -7.13 5.48
N TYR A 96 8.51 -7.56 5.88
CA TYR A 96 8.23 -7.98 7.25
C TYR A 96 9.04 -9.24 7.63
N GLY A 97 9.18 -10.18 6.72
CA GLY A 97 9.97 -11.39 6.93
C GLY A 97 11.45 -11.07 7.17
N PHE A 98 12.03 -10.22 6.33
CA PHE A 98 13.42 -9.77 6.53
C PHE A 98 13.60 -9.05 7.87
N PHE A 99 12.69 -8.12 8.19
CA PHE A 99 12.72 -7.40 9.46
C PHE A 99 12.57 -8.34 10.66
N SER A 100 11.68 -9.33 10.57
CA SER A 100 11.48 -10.34 11.62
C SER A 100 12.74 -11.16 11.89
N VAL A 101 13.46 -11.58 10.84
CA VAL A 101 14.74 -12.28 10.98
C VAL A 101 15.77 -11.39 11.67
N ALA A 102 15.87 -10.11 11.29
CA ALA A 102 16.77 -9.17 11.95
C ALA A 102 16.45 -8.99 13.43
N VAL A 103 15.17 -8.81 13.79
CA VAL A 103 14.71 -8.69 15.19
C VAL A 103 15.04 -9.94 15.99
N VAL A 104 14.78 -11.13 15.44
CA VAL A 104 15.11 -12.41 16.09
C VAL A 104 16.63 -12.55 16.28
N GLY A 105 17.44 -12.11 15.29
CA GLY A 105 18.89 -12.11 15.39
C GLY A 105 19.41 -11.23 16.53
N VAL A 106 18.99 -9.96 16.55
CA VAL A 106 19.41 -8.99 17.58
C VAL A 106 18.98 -9.42 18.98
N THR A 107 17.75 -9.89 19.14
CA THR A 107 17.22 -10.32 20.45
C THR A 107 17.94 -11.57 20.98
N ARG A 108 18.32 -12.51 20.12
CA ARG A 108 19.13 -13.68 20.53
C ARG A 108 20.52 -13.27 20.98
N SER A 109 21.20 -12.39 20.24
CA SER A 109 22.54 -11.90 20.59
C SER A 109 22.54 -11.13 21.92
N ALA A 110 21.57 -10.24 22.14
CA ALA A 110 21.46 -9.45 23.36
C ALA A 110 21.27 -10.32 24.61
N VAL A 111 20.45 -11.38 24.52
CA VAL A 111 20.26 -12.34 25.63
C VAL A 111 21.54 -13.11 25.93
N SER A 112 22.27 -13.54 24.90
CA SER A 112 23.55 -14.24 25.07
C SER A 112 24.61 -13.37 25.75
N SER A 113 24.71 -12.08 25.39
CA SER A 113 25.67 -11.15 26.02
C SER A 113 25.35 -10.88 27.50
N CYS A 114 24.07 -10.76 27.87
CA CYS A 114 23.66 -10.57 29.27
C CYS A 114 23.96 -11.81 30.13
N ALA A 115 23.64 -13.01 29.63
CA ALA A 115 23.89 -14.26 30.34
C ALA A 115 25.38 -14.51 30.63
N ILE A 116 26.28 -14.08 29.74
CA ILE A 116 27.72 -14.21 29.93
C ILE A 116 28.25 -13.29 31.03
N SER A 117 27.67 -12.10 31.20
CA SER A 117 28.06 -11.16 32.27
C SER A 117 27.73 -11.72 33.65
N THR A 118 26.54 -12.32 33.82
CA THR A 118 26.07 -12.85 35.12
C THR A 118 26.85 -14.09 35.61
N VAL A 119 27.53 -14.82 34.72
CA VAL A 119 28.35 -15.99 35.10
C VAL A 119 29.77 -15.60 35.52
N ARG A 120 30.20 -14.36 35.23
CA ARG A 120 31.55 -13.87 35.52
C ARG A 120 31.67 -13.18 36.88
N ASP A 121 30.55 -12.87 37.52
CA ASP A 121 30.45 -12.30 38.87
C ASP A 121 30.19 -13.42 39.91
#